data_AF-A0AA46P8Z8-F1
#
_entry.id   AF-A0AA46P8Z8-F1
#
_cell.length_a   1.000
_cell.length_b   1.000
_cell.length_c   1.000
_cell.angle_alpha   90.00
_cell.angle_beta   90.00
_cell.angle_gamma   90.00
#
_symmetry.space_group_name_H-M   'P 1'
#
loop_
_entity.id
_entity.type
_entity.pdbx_description
1 polymer ?
#
loop_
_entity_poly.entity_id
_entity_poly.type
_entity_poly.pdbx_seq_one_letter_code
_entity_poly.pdbx_strand_id
1 'polypeptide(L)' 'MRNKINACCTNIENADSKESIQKEVDEIRGCCTSLEPEAAKEIESCCTNIEKSQSKEEIHNEVDKIRGCCSVTTI' A
#
# COMPACT_ATOMS: atom_id res chain seq x y z
N MET A 1 12.24 5.94 -2.25
CA MET A 1 10.79 5.87 -2.03
C MET A 1 10.22 4.49 -2.33
N ARG A 2 10.47 3.91 -3.51
CA ARG A 2 10.06 2.54 -3.89
C ARG A 2 10.36 1.44 -2.85
N ASN A 3 11.55 1.48 -2.22
CA ASN A 3 11.93 0.51 -1.19
C ASN A 3 11.13 0.62 0.12
N LYS A 4 10.62 1.82 0.46
CA LYS A 4 9.81 2.00 1.68
C LYS A 4 8.41 1.42 1.49
N ILE A 5 7.76 1.74 0.37
CA ILE A 5 6.43 1.21 0.06
C ILE A 5 6.46 -0.33 -0.01
N ASN A 6 7.48 -0.92 -0.64
CA ASN A 6 7.61 -2.37 -0.70
C ASN A 6 7.81 -3.02 0.69
N ALA A 7 8.53 -2.35 1.60
CA ALA A 7 8.68 -2.81 2.98
C ALA A 7 7.34 -2.76 3.72
N CYS A 8 6.60 -1.65 3.59
CA CYS A 8 5.26 -1.53 4.19
C CYS A 8 4.28 -2.58 3.65
N CYS A 9 4.28 -2.82 2.33
CA CYS A 9 3.51 -3.91 1.71
C CYS A 9 3.84 -5.27 2.35
N THR A 10 5.12 -5.59 2.49
CA THR A 10 5.57 -6.84 3.13
C THR A 10 5.11 -6.91 4.59
N ASN A 11 5.17 -5.81 5.33
CA ASN A 11 4.72 -5.74 6.71
C ASN A 11 3.20 -5.94 6.83
N ILE A 12 2.41 -5.40 5.90
CA ILE A 12 0.95 -5.59 5.84
C ILE A 12 0.60 -7.06 5.62
N GLU A 13 1.28 -7.75 4.71
CA GLU A 13 1.06 -9.19 4.43
C GLU A 13 1.38 -10.07 5.66
N ASN A 14 2.36 -9.65 6.46
CA ASN A 14 2.77 -10.33 7.68
C ASN A 14 2.05 -9.83 8.94
N ALA A 15 1.20 -8.81 8.82
CA ALA A 15 0.53 -8.24 9.98
C ALA A 15 -0.57 -9.18 10.51
N ASP A 16 -0.55 -9.40 11.82
CA ASP A 16 -1.55 -10.20 12.54
C ASP A 16 -2.64 -9.34 13.20
N SER A 17 -2.58 -8.01 13.03
CA SER A 17 -3.49 -7.06 13.70
C SER A 17 -3.82 -5.88 12.79
N LYS A 18 -5.09 -5.41 12.87
CA LYS A 18 -5.55 -4.22 12.14
C LYS A 18 -4.73 -2.97 12.47
N GLU A 19 -4.27 -2.82 13.71
CA GLU A 19 -3.44 -1.69 14.12
C GLU A 19 -2.10 -1.67 13.36
N SER A 20 -1.45 -2.84 13.22
CA SER A 20 -0.21 -2.96 12.44
C SER A 20 -0.45 -2.66 10.96
N ILE A 21 -1.56 -3.15 10.39
CA ILE A 21 -1.95 -2.83 9.01
C ILE A 21 -2.14 -1.31 8.84
N GLN A 22 -2.90 -0.67 9.72
CA GLN A 22 -3.15 0.77 9.65
C GLN A 22 -1.86 1.59 9.74
N LYS A 23 -0.95 1.22 10.64
CA LYS A 23 0.35 1.88 10.77
C LYS A 23 1.13 1.87 9.46
N GLU A 24 1.21 0.72 8.80
CA GLU A 24 1.94 0.59 7.53
C GLU A 24 1.21 1.29 6.38
N VAL A 25 -0.13 1.32 6.40
CA VAL A 25 -0.93 2.09 5.43
C VAL A 25 -0.67 3.60 5.54
N ASP A 26 -0.57 4.14 6.76
CA ASP A 26 -0.20 5.54 6.99
C ASP A 26 1.21 5.86 6.46
N GLU A 27 2.17 4.95 6.67
CA GLU A 27 3.53 5.08 6.11
C GLU A 27 3.52 5.08 4.57
N ILE A 28 2.68 4.24 3.94
CA ILE A 28 2.49 4.22 2.48
C ILE A 28 1.91 5.54 2.00
N ARG A 29 0.85 6.06 2.63
CA ARG A 29 0.26 7.37 2.29
C ARG A 29 1.29 8.50 2.39
N GLY A 30 2.09 8.49 3.46
CA GLY A 30 3.20 9.43 3.63
C GLY A 30 4.22 9.35 2.50
N CYS A 31 4.58 8.13 2.05
CA CYS A 31 5.47 7.95 0.90
C CYS A 31 4.83 8.37 -0.44
N CYS A 32 3.51 8.29 -0.58
CA CYS A 32 2.80 8.62 -1.82
C CYS A 32 2.64 10.11 -2.08
N THR A 33 2.76 10.96 -1.05
CA THR A 33 2.77 12.42 -1.23
C THR A 33 3.86 12.94 -2.17
N SER A 34 4.89 12.12 -2.43
CA SER A 34 6.01 12.42 -3.33
C SER A 34 5.92 11.70 -4.69
N LEU A 35 4.82 10.99 -4.98
CA LEU A 35 4.56 10.34 -6.27
C LEU A 35 3.74 11.24 -7.21
N GLU A 36 3.69 10.85 -8.48
CA GLU A 36 2.79 11.50 -9.45
C GLU A 36 1.32 11.38 -9.01
N PRO A 37 0.48 12.39 -9.32
CA PRO A 37 -0.87 12.49 -8.80
C PRO A 37 -1.80 11.33 -9.20
N GLU A 38 -1.51 10.63 -10.30
CA GLU A 38 -2.28 9.46 -10.73
C GLU A 38 -1.95 8.24 -9.87
N ALA A 39 -0.66 7.91 -9.73
CA ALA A 39 -0.20 6.83 -8.86
C ALA A 39 -0.58 7.06 -7.39
N ALA A 40 -0.53 8.31 -6.91
CA ALA A 40 -0.96 8.66 -5.56
C ALA A 40 -2.44 8.36 -5.31
N LYS A 41 -3.32 8.64 -6.29
CA LYS A 41 -4.76 8.31 -6.20
C LYS A 41 -5.03 6.81 -6.19
N GLU A 42 -4.35 6.06 -7.06
CA GLU A 42 -4.50 4.60 -7.09
C GLU A 42 -4.06 3.97 -5.76
N ILE A 43 -2.93 4.41 -5.22
CA ILE A 43 -2.43 3.89 -3.95
C ILE A 43 -3.34 4.32 -2.79
N GLU A 44 -3.89 5.54 -2.79
CA GLU A 44 -4.86 5.99 -1.79
C GLU A 44 -6.14 5.14 -1.80
N SER A 45 -6.61 4.77 -3.00
CA SER A 45 -7.75 3.85 -3.14
C SER A 45 -7.43 2.47 -2.59
N CYS A 46 -6.26 1.91 -2.92
CA CYS A 46 -5.81 0.62 -2.39
C CYS A 46 -5.69 0.64 -0.86
N CYS A 47 -5.10 1.70 -0.29
CA CYS A 47 -5.01 1.91 1.16
C CYS A 47 -6.40 1.90 1.81
N THR A 48 -7.37 2.61 1.22
CA THR A 48 -8.74 2.67 1.73
C THR A 48 -9.43 1.30 1.66
N ASN A 49 -9.17 0.52 0.62
CA ASN A 49 -9.71 -0.83 0.47
C ASN A 49 -9.11 -1.76 1.53
N ILE A 50 -7.80 -1.72 1.77
CA ILE A 50 -7.12 -2.49 2.83
C ILE A 50 -7.75 -2.24 4.21
N GLU A 51 -8.06 -0.98 4.54
CA GLU A 51 -8.68 -0.63 5.83
C GLU A 51 -10.11 -1.21 5.97
N LYS A 52 -10.83 -1.32 4.86
CA LYS A 52 -12.21 -1.84 4.79
C LYS A 52 -12.28 -3.36 4.63
N SER A 53 -11.23 -3.98 4.10
CA SER A 53 -11.16 -5.42 3.91
C SER A 53 -11.35 -6.18 5.22
N GLN A 54 -12.03 -7.32 5.12
CA GLN A 54 -12.26 -8.23 6.24
C GLN A 54 -11.50 -9.54 6.06
N SER A 55 -11.00 -9.81 4.86
CA SER A 55 -10.16 -10.96 4.55
C SER A 55 -8.72 -10.57 4.26
N LYS A 56 -7.78 -11.42 4.68
CA LYS A 56 -6.36 -11.30 4.36
C LYS A 56 -6.10 -11.41 2.85
N GLU A 57 -6.92 -12.16 2.13
CA GLU A 57 -6.82 -12.29 0.67
C GLU A 57 -7.12 -10.97 -0.05
N GLU A 58 -8.14 -10.23 0.38
CA GLU A 58 -8.45 -8.91 -0.17
C GLU A 58 -7.32 -7.92 0.10
N ILE A 59 -6.76 -7.94 1.31
CA ILE A 59 -5.61 -7.12 1.68
C ILE A 59 -4.42 -7.43 0.77
N HIS A 60 -4.11 -8.70 0.54
CA HIS A 60 -3.01 -9.12 -0.33
C HIS A 60 -3.22 -8.64 -1.78
N ASN A 61 -4.44 -8.76 -2.31
CA ASN A 61 -4.77 -8.25 -3.65
C ASN A 61 -4.54 -6.73 -3.78
N GLU A 62 -4.92 -5.94 -2.78
CA GLU A 62 -4.69 -4.50 -2.80
C GLU A 62 -3.19 -4.16 -2.63
N VAL A 63 -2.46 -4.93 -1.81
CA VAL A 63 -1.00 -4.79 -1.66
C VAL A 63 -0.27 -5.03 -2.99
N ASP A 64 -0.67 -6.05 -3.76
CA ASP A 64 -0.10 -6.31 -5.09
C ASP A 64 -0.35 -5.14 -6.06
N LYS A 65 -1.54 -4.53 -6.02
CA LYS A 65 -1.82 -3.32 -6.82
C LYS A 65 -0.92 -2.15 -6.45
N ILE A 66 -0.66 -1.92 -5.16
CA ILE A 66 0.26 -0.87 -4.69
C ILE A 66 1.68 -1.12 -5.23
N ARG A 67 2.15 -2.37 -5.20
CA ARG A 67 3.45 -2.75 -5.79
C ARG A 67 3.48 -2.53 -7.30
N GLY A 68 2.38 -2.84 -7.98
CA GLY A 68 2.19 -2.55 -9.41
C GLY A 68 2.36 -1.06 -9.72
N CYS A 69 1.64 -0.20 -9.00
CA CYS A 69 1.72 1.26 -9.17
C CYS A 69 3.15 1.80 -8.98
N CYS A 70 3.91 1.24 -8.04
CA CYS A 70 5.29 1.66 -7.76
C CYS A 70 6.34 1.08 -8.73
N SER A 71 5.97 0.08 -9.53
CA SER A 71 6.87 -0.63 -10.45
C SER A 71 6.99 0.05 -11.82
N VAL A 72 5.99 0.86 -12.23
CA VAL A 72 5.90 1.41 -13.59
C VAL A 72 6.85 2.61 -13.85
N THR A 73 7.47 3.20 -12.83
CA THR A 73 8.41 4.34 -13.02
C THR A 73 9.83 3.90 -13.44
N THR A 74 9.95 3.18 -14.56
CA THR A 74 11.23 2.99 -15.26
C THR A 74 11.05 3.38 -16.73
N ILE A 75 10.98 4.68 -17.01
CA ILE A 75 11.39 5.30 -18.28
C ILE A 75 12.00 6.65 -17.92
#